data_AF-A0A5B8I8Z0-F1
#
_entry.id   AF-A0A5B8I8Z0-F1
#
_cell.length_a   1.000
_cell.length_b   1.000
_cell.length_c   1.000
_cell.angle_alpha   90.00
_cell.angle_beta   90.00
_cell.angle_gamma   90.00
#
_symmetry.space_group_name_H-M   'P 1'
#
loop_
_entity.id
_entity.type
_entity.pdbx_description
1 polymer ?
#
loop_
_entity_poly.entity_id
_entity_poly.type
_entity_poly.pdbx_seq_one_letter_code
_entity_poly.pdbx_strand_id
1 'polypeptide(L)'
;MSQTLTEQIDAVAKFGMLKADIPDDITGNLAPQIELRPYQRTALERWLFYIDKYEGRPKAPHLLFHMATGSGKTVLMAALILDLYRRGYRNFLFFVNSAQIIEKTKENFLNPASAKHLFAPSVRIDDKPVDIRAVDTFDAVNTDAINIHFTTIQGLHTRMQAPKENAVTIEDFRDYKVVMISDEAHHLNAETKSKDKLTKDEAKDKASWEGTVSEIFRQHPENMLLEFTATVDLGHEAIRAKYADKILYDYSLRQFREDGYSKDIELRQADLPPEARMMQAMVLSQYRRKVAEAHGLHCKPVILMKSKTIKESADNEAAFTAMVAGLTGEGSGRAQGGF
;
A
#
# COMPACT_ATOMS: atom_id res chain seq x y z
N MET A 1 25.78 0.41 16.69
CA MET A 1 24.33 0.25 16.45
C MET A 1 24.07 -1.23 16.23
N SER A 2 22.99 -1.79 16.77
CA SER A 2 22.56 -3.16 16.46
C SER A 2 22.18 -3.26 14.98
N GLN A 3 22.44 -4.40 14.35
CA GLN A 3 22.00 -4.64 12.96
C GLN A 3 20.47 -4.61 12.87
N THR A 4 19.95 -4.01 11.81
CA THR A 4 18.51 -4.02 11.48
C THR A 4 18.03 -5.43 11.12
N LEU A 5 16.72 -5.68 11.21
CA LEU A 5 16.12 -6.95 10.80
C LEU A 5 16.42 -7.27 9.33
N THR A 6 16.34 -6.27 8.46
CA THR A 6 16.65 -6.42 7.03
C THR A 6 18.10 -6.85 6.82
N GLU A 7 19.07 -6.21 7.50
CA GLU A 7 20.49 -6.57 7.39
C GLU A 7 20.77 -8.01 7.87
N GLN A 8 20.11 -8.43 8.95
CA GLN A 8 20.24 -9.80 9.47
C GLN A 8 19.70 -10.82 8.46
N ILE A 9 18.52 -10.58 7.89
CA ILE A 9 17.91 -11.45 6.88
C ILE A 9 18.71 -11.43 5.57
N ASP A 10 19.25 -10.29 5.16
CA ASP A 10 20.12 -10.17 3.99
C ASP A 10 21.42 -10.97 4.16
N ALA A 11 21.98 -10.99 5.36
CA ALA A 11 23.14 -11.82 5.65
C ALA A 11 22.81 -13.30 5.45
N VAL A 12 21.68 -13.78 5.97
CA VAL A 12 21.18 -15.14 5.77
C VAL A 12 20.91 -15.43 4.28
N ALA A 13 20.36 -14.47 3.55
CA ALA A 13 20.09 -14.56 2.11
C ALA A 13 21.36 -14.83 1.31
N LYS A 14 22.46 -14.13 1.63
CA LYS A 14 23.75 -14.28 0.96
C LYS A 14 24.33 -15.68 1.06
N PHE A 15 24.01 -16.40 2.14
CA PHE A 15 24.43 -17.80 2.33
C PHE A 15 23.44 -18.82 1.74
N GLY A 16 22.44 -18.38 0.97
CA GLY A 16 21.48 -19.24 0.27
C GLY A 16 20.42 -19.88 1.18
N MET A 17 20.32 -19.44 2.44
CA MET A 17 19.46 -20.07 3.46
C MET A 17 18.00 -19.58 3.44
N LEU A 18 17.67 -18.58 2.60
CA LEU A 18 16.30 -18.07 2.44
C LEU A 18 15.45 -18.83 1.45
N LYS A 19 16.04 -19.65 0.56
CA LYS A 19 15.26 -20.39 -0.44
C LYS A 19 14.31 -21.35 0.29
N ALA A 20 13.04 -21.00 0.27
CA ALA A 20 11.96 -21.78 0.82
C ALA A 20 11.03 -22.14 -0.32
N ASP A 21 10.63 -23.40 -0.39
CA ASP A 21 9.56 -23.82 -1.28
C ASP A 21 8.28 -23.11 -0.80
N ILE A 22 7.77 -22.19 -1.62
CA ILE A 22 6.52 -21.49 -1.32
C ILE A 22 5.39 -22.52 -1.46
N PRO A 23 4.62 -22.81 -0.38
CA PRO A 23 3.56 -23.81 -0.43
C PRO A 23 2.54 -23.56 -1.55
N ASP A 24 2.08 -24.63 -2.18
CA ASP A 24 1.05 -24.58 -3.22
C ASP A 24 -0.28 -24.01 -2.69
N ASP A 25 -0.57 -24.17 -1.38
CA ASP A 25 -1.69 -23.52 -0.70
C ASP A 25 -1.64 -21.98 -0.77
N ILE A 26 -0.48 -21.39 -1.07
CA ILE A 26 -0.33 -19.95 -1.28
C ILE A 26 -0.47 -19.65 -2.77
N THR A 27 0.43 -20.18 -3.59
CA THR A 27 0.53 -19.82 -5.01
C THR A 27 -0.65 -20.33 -5.84
N GLY A 28 -1.17 -21.52 -5.55
CA GLY A 28 -2.32 -22.12 -6.24
C GLY A 28 -3.66 -21.46 -5.89
N ASN A 29 -3.72 -20.71 -4.79
CA ASN A 29 -4.92 -19.99 -4.33
C ASN A 29 -4.93 -18.50 -4.67
N LEU A 30 -3.85 -17.98 -5.28
CA LEU A 30 -3.89 -16.69 -5.94
C LEU A 30 -4.66 -16.80 -7.27
N ALA A 31 -5.19 -15.68 -7.75
CA ALA A 31 -5.93 -15.67 -9.01
C ALA A 31 -5.03 -16.16 -10.17
N PRO A 32 -5.54 -16.98 -11.12
CA PRO A 32 -4.72 -17.64 -12.14
C PRO A 32 -3.87 -16.71 -13.03
N GLN A 33 -4.30 -15.46 -13.21
CA GLN A 33 -3.58 -14.43 -13.95
C GLN A 33 -2.41 -13.80 -13.17
N ILE A 34 -2.27 -14.11 -11.88
CA ILE A 34 -1.23 -13.58 -11.01
C ILE A 34 -0.04 -14.53 -11.04
N GLU A 35 1.01 -14.11 -11.76
CA GLU A 35 2.32 -14.71 -11.65
C GLU A 35 3.19 -13.88 -10.70
N LEU A 36 3.70 -14.51 -9.64
CA LEU A 36 4.59 -13.84 -8.70
C LEU A 36 5.93 -13.50 -9.35
N ARG A 37 6.21 -12.19 -9.41
CA ARG A 37 7.49 -11.67 -9.88
C ARG A 37 8.62 -12.03 -8.91
N PRO A 38 9.89 -12.05 -9.36
CA PRO A 38 11.04 -12.43 -8.53
C PRO A 38 11.09 -11.71 -7.18
N TYR A 39 10.89 -10.39 -7.15
CA TYR A 39 10.90 -9.61 -5.90
C TYR A 39 9.73 -9.94 -4.96
N GLN A 40 8.57 -10.34 -5.48
CA GLN A 40 7.44 -10.80 -4.67
C GLN A 40 7.72 -12.19 -4.08
N ARG A 41 8.35 -13.08 -4.85
CA ARG A 41 8.82 -14.38 -4.36
C ARG A 41 9.85 -14.21 -3.26
N THR A 42 10.83 -13.32 -3.45
CA THR A 42 11.82 -13.00 -2.41
C THR A 42 11.16 -12.45 -1.14
N ALA A 43 10.13 -11.61 -1.24
CA ALA A 43 9.39 -11.13 -0.08
C ALA A 43 8.71 -12.29 0.68
N LEU A 44 8.13 -13.25 -0.05
CA LEU A 44 7.51 -14.45 0.55
C LEU A 44 8.53 -15.40 1.15
N GLU A 45 9.66 -15.63 0.49
CA GLU A 45 10.77 -16.43 1.03
C GLU A 45 11.29 -15.85 2.35
N ARG A 46 11.47 -14.52 2.41
CA ARG A 46 11.83 -13.82 3.65
C ARG A 46 10.78 -13.98 4.73
N TRP A 47 9.50 -13.87 4.37
CA TRP A 47 8.39 -14.10 5.30
C TRP A 47 8.38 -15.52 5.86
N LEU A 48 8.47 -16.54 5.00
CA LEU A 48 8.48 -17.94 5.42
C LEU A 48 9.69 -18.22 6.32
N PHE A 49 10.88 -17.74 5.95
CA PHE A 49 12.06 -17.83 6.82
C PHE A 49 11.84 -17.15 8.17
N TYR A 50 11.31 -15.92 8.19
CA TYR A 50 11.07 -15.18 9.42
C TYR A 50 10.07 -15.89 10.34
N ILE A 51 9.02 -16.48 9.77
CA ILE A 51 7.99 -17.16 10.53
C ILE A 51 8.43 -18.56 11.00
N ASP A 52 9.22 -19.28 10.22
CA ASP A 52 9.53 -20.69 10.49
C ASP A 52 10.89 -20.90 11.17
N LYS A 53 11.87 -20.03 10.90
CA LYS A 53 13.28 -20.29 11.24
C LYS A 53 13.94 -19.17 12.04
N TYR A 54 13.44 -17.95 12.00
CA TYR A 54 14.07 -16.83 12.69
C TYR A 54 13.81 -16.89 14.21
N GLU A 55 14.81 -17.34 14.97
CA GLU A 55 14.72 -17.51 16.44
C GLU A 55 14.45 -16.21 17.19
N GLY A 56 14.91 -15.07 16.66
CA GLY A 56 14.72 -13.74 17.26
C GLY A 56 13.31 -13.15 17.08
N ARG A 57 12.36 -13.92 16.53
CA ARG A 57 10.99 -13.45 16.29
C ARG A 57 10.22 -13.30 17.61
N PRO A 58 9.64 -12.12 17.91
CA PRO A 58 8.73 -11.97 19.04
C PRO A 58 7.42 -12.74 18.81
N LYS A 59 6.74 -13.16 19.88
CA LYS A 59 5.47 -13.90 19.78
C LYS A 59 4.39 -13.13 19.01
N ALA A 60 4.33 -11.81 19.22
CA ALA A 60 3.49 -10.88 18.47
C ALA A 60 4.38 -10.05 17.51
N PRO A 61 4.57 -10.47 16.26
CA PRO A 61 5.39 -9.75 15.29
C PRO A 61 4.72 -8.47 14.80
N HIS A 62 5.52 -7.40 14.70
CA HIS A 62 5.20 -6.17 13.99
C HIS A 62 6.20 -6.02 12.84
N LEU A 63 5.72 -6.19 11.61
CA LEU A 63 6.55 -6.19 10.41
C LEU A 63 6.12 -5.11 9.42
N LEU A 64 7.10 -4.63 8.66
CA LEU A 64 6.95 -3.65 7.61
C LEU A 64 7.49 -4.20 6.28
N PHE A 65 6.65 -4.16 5.26
CA PHE A 65 6.98 -4.39 3.86
C PHE A 65 7.04 -3.04 3.14
N HIS A 66 8.26 -2.51 3.00
CA HIS A 66 8.49 -1.27 2.28
C HIS A 66 8.66 -1.58 0.79
N MET A 67 7.62 -1.34 -0.01
CA MET A 67 7.59 -1.71 -1.42
C MET A 67 7.00 -0.60 -2.29
N ALA A 68 7.65 -0.33 -3.43
CA ALA A 68 7.26 0.71 -4.39
C ALA A 68 5.76 0.68 -4.75
N THR A 69 5.18 1.86 -5.04
CA THR A 69 3.81 1.94 -5.56
C THR A 69 3.72 1.23 -6.92
N GLY A 70 2.69 0.39 -7.09
CA GLY A 70 2.53 -0.40 -8.31
C GLY A 70 3.35 -1.70 -8.35
N SER A 71 4.19 -1.99 -7.35
CA SER A 71 4.95 -3.25 -7.27
C SER A 71 4.07 -4.48 -6.98
N GLY A 72 2.80 -4.30 -6.59
CA GLY A 72 1.89 -5.40 -6.28
C GLY A 72 1.83 -5.76 -4.79
N LYS A 73 1.90 -4.77 -3.89
CA LYS A 73 1.75 -4.96 -2.42
C LYS A 73 0.51 -5.77 -2.04
N THR A 74 -0.63 -5.50 -2.70
CA THR A 74 -1.88 -6.21 -2.44
C THR A 74 -1.82 -7.70 -2.78
N VAL A 75 -1.03 -8.09 -3.79
CA VAL A 75 -0.79 -9.51 -4.10
C VAL A 75 -0.01 -10.18 -2.97
N LEU A 76 1.01 -9.50 -2.44
CA LEU A 76 1.76 -9.99 -1.29
C LEU A 76 0.85 -10.12 -0.05
N MET A 77 -0.01 -9.13 0.23
CA MET A 77 -1.00 -9.23 1.31
C MET A 77 -1.89 -10.47 1.18
N ALA A 78 -2.45 -10.72 -0.01
CA ALA A 78 -3.28 -11.90 -0.25
C ALA A 78 -2.51 -13.21 0.01
N ALA A 79 -1.27 -13.30 -0.46
CA ALA A 79 -0.40 -14.45 -0.21
C ALA A 79 -0.11 -14.67 1.29
N LEU A 80 0.14 -13.59 2.06
CA LEU A 80 0.35 -13.70 3.51
C LEU A 80 -0.93 -14.11 4.25
N ILE A 81 -2.10 -13.65 3.81
CA ILE A 81 -3.39 -14.06 4.39
C ILE A 81 -3.62 -15.57 4.21
N LEU A 82 -3.34 -16.10 3.02
CA LEU A 82 -3.44 -17.53 2.73
C LEU A 82 -2.50 -18.35 3.64
N ASP A 83 -1.24 -17.92 3.76
CA ASP A 83 -0.27 -18.56 4.65
C ASP A 83 -0.69 -18.49 6.12
N LEU A 84 -1.18 -17.34 6.58
CA LEU A 84 -1.63 -17.17 7.97
C LEU A 84 -2.89 -17.98 8.27
N TYR A 85 -3.80 -18.13 7.29
CA TYR A 85 -4.93 -19.03 7.44
C TYR A 85 -4.49 -20.49 7.61
N ARG A 86 -3.56 -20.95 6.77
CA ARG A 86 -2.94 -22.29 6.90
C ARG A 86 -2.30 -22.48 8.28
N ARG A 87 -1.81 -21.41 8.89
CA ARG A 87 -1.21 -21.39 10.24
C ARG A 87 -2.22 -21.19 11.38
N GLY A 88 -3.51 -21.23 11.10
CA GLY A 88 -4.57 -21.20 12.12
C GLY A 88 -5.12 -19.80 12.44
N TYR A 89 -4.75 -18.76 11.71
CA TYR A 89 -5.42 -17.46 11.82
C TYR A 89 -6.74 -17.46 11.05
N ARG A 90 -7.77 -16.81 11.60
CA ARG A 90 -9.09 -16.70 10.97
C ARG A 90 -9.55 -15.27 10.79
N ASN A 91 -9.04 -14.38 11.65
CA ASN A 91 -9.53 -13.02 11.80
C ASN A 91 -8.47 -12.03 11.36
N PHE A 92 -8.84 -11.17 10.42
CA PHE A 92 -7.97 -10.18 9.82
C PHE A 92 -8.60 -8.79 9.93
N LEU A 93 -7.90 -7.85 10.53
CA LEU A 93 -8.31 -6.45 10.58
C LEU A 93 -7.55 -5.69 9.48
N PHE A 94 -8.24 -5.28 8.42
CA PHE A 94 -7.67 -4.42 7.39
C PHE A 94 -8.02 -2.96 7.67
N PHE A 95 -7.00 -2.10 7.80
CA PHE A 95 -7.22 -0.69 8.13
C PHE A 95 -6.29 0.28 7.38
N VAL A 96 -6.88 1.39 6.94
CA VAL A 96 -6.25 2.40 6.07
C VAL A 96 -6.78 3.81 6.39
N ASN A 97 -6.19 4.86 5.82
CA ASN A 97 -6.64 6.24 6.08
C ASN A 97 -7.82 6.70 5.22
N SER A 98 -8.10 6.03 4.10
CA SER A 98 -9.11 6.50 3.14
C SER A 98 -10.13 5.41 2.84
N ALA A 99 -11.42 5.79 2.90
CA ALA A 99 -12.53 4.93 2.50
C ALA A 99 -12.42 4.46 1.03
N GLN A 100 -11.82 5.27 0.15
CA GLN A 100 -11.60 4.88 -1.25
C GLN A 100 -10.66 3.66 -1.35
N ILE A 101 -9.65 3.60 -0.47
CA ILE A 101 -8.73 2.46 -0.43
C ILE A 101 -9.48 1.22 0.08
N ILE A 102 -10.34 1.37 1.09
CA ILE A 102 -11.18 0.26 1.60
C ILE A 102 -12.01 -0.35 0.48
N GLU A 103 -12.77 0.47 -0.25
CA GLU A 103 -13.66 -0.06 -1.30
C GLU A 103 -12.89 -0.72 -2.44
N LYS A 104 -11.73 -0.15 -2.82
CA LYS A 104 -10.82 -0.79 -3.78
C LYS A 104 -10.27 -2.12 -3.27
N THR A 105 -9.89 -2.21 -1.99
CA THR A 105 -9.38 -3.45 -1.41
C THR A 105 -10.48 -4.49 -1.31
N LYS A 106 -11.69 -4.13 -0.87
CA LYS A 106 -12.86 -5.04 -0.88
C LYS A 106 -13.12 -5.58 -2.29
N GLU A 107 -13.12 -4.71 -3.30
CA GLU A 107 -13.28 -5.11 -4.70
C GLU A 107 -12.22 -6.14 -5.11
N ASN A 108 -10.94 -5.88 -4.81
CA ASN A 108 -9.85 -6.80 -5.13
C ASN A 108 -9.92 -8.12 -4.33
N PHE A 109 -10.43 -8.10 -3.09
CA PHE A 109 -10.38 -9.27 -2.19
C PHE A 109 -11.64 -10.13 -2.26
N LEU A 110 -12.79 -9.54 -2.58
CA LEU A 110 -14.10 -10.18 -2.40
C LEU A 110 -14.91 -10.29 -3.69
N ASN A 111 -14.63 -9.49 -4.72
CA ASN A 111 -15.41 -9.51 -5.95
C ASN A 111 -14.75 -10.39 -7.04
N PRO A 112 -15.21 -11.64 -7.24
CA PRO A 112 -14.63 -12.54 -8.25
C PRO A 112 -14.86 -12.07 -9.70
N ALA A 113 -15.82 -11.16 -9.94
CA ALA A 113 -16.04 -10.58 -11.27
C ALA A 113 -15.02 -9.48 -11.61
N SER A 114 -14.26 -8.99 -10.61
CA SER A 114 -13.23 -7.97 -10.84
C SER A 114 -12.03 -8.58 -11.56
N ALA A 115 -11.56 -7.91 -12.62
CA ALA A 115 -10.29 -8.27 -13.26
C ALA A 115 -9.07 -8.13 -12.32
N LYS A 116 -9.24 -7.44 -11.17
CA LYS A 116 -8.23 -7.26 -10.13
C LYS A 116 -8.44 -8.17 -8.92
N HIS A 117 -9.37 -9.12 -9.01
CA HIS A 117 -9.57 -10.10 -7.95
C HIS A 117 -8.28 -10.88 -7.69
N LEU A 118 -7.95 -11.05 -6.40
CA LEU A 118 -6.63 -11.55 -5.98
C LEU A 118 -6.58 -13.05 -5.72
N PHE A 119 -7.74 -13.69 -5.52
CA PHE A 119 -7.83 -15.09 -5.14
C PHE A 119 -8.35 -15.95 -6.30
N ALA A 120 -8.02 -17.24 -6.25
CA ALA A 120 -8.60 -18.22 -7.18
C ALA A 120 -10.12 -18.30 -6.99
N PRO A 121 -10.90 -18.65 -8.02
CA PRO A 121 -12.36 -18.78 -7.93
C PRO A 121 -12.84 -19.73 -6.82
N SER A 122 -12.02 -20.73 -6.47
CA SER A 122 -12.25 -21.64 -5.37
C SER A 122 -10.96 -21.79 -4.58
N VAL A 123 -10.84 -21.07 -3.47
CA VAL A 123 -9.72 -21.20 -2.55
C VAL A 123 -9.83 -22.53 -1.78
N ARG A 124 -8.75 -23.31 -1.78
CA ARG A 124 -8.65 -24.58 -1.07
C ARG A 124 -7.34 -24.66 -0.29
N ILE A 125 -7.41 -24.86 1.02
CA ILE A 125 -6.23 -25.03 1.87
C ILE A 125 -6.35 -26.38 2.57
N ASP A 126 -5.31 -27.20 2.50
CA ASP A 126 -5.35 -28.60 2.97
C ASP A 126 -6.56 -29.38 2.41
N ASP A 127 -6.83 -29.22 1.11
CA ASP A 127 -7.97 -29.79 0.40
C ASP A 127 -9.36 -29.41 0.94
N LYS A 128 -9.48 -28.38 1.78
CA LYS A 128 -10.76 -27.88 2.28
C LYS A 128 -11.11 -26.56 1.60
N PRO A 129 -12.36 -26.37 1.15
CA PRO A 129 -12.80 -25.08 0.62
C PRO A 129 -12.75 -24.02 1.72
N VAL A 130 -12.24 -22.84 1.38
CA VAL A 130 -12.11 -21.71 2.31
C VAL A 130 -12.77 -20.48 1.70
N ASP A 131 -13.75 -19.93 2.40
CA ASP A 131 -14.38 -18.67 2.00
C ASP A 131 -13.58 -17.47 2.48
N ILE A 132 -13.58 -16.40 1.69
CA ILE A 132 -13.05 -15.09 2.08
C ILE A 132 -14.21 -14.12 2.16
N ARG A 133 -14.41 -13.50 3.33
CA ARG A 133 -15.60 -12.70 3.61
C ARG A 133 -15.30 -11.43 4.40
N ALA A 134 -16.09 -10.39 4.13
CA ALA A 134 -16.13 -9.21 5.00
C ALA A 134 -16.98 -9.51 6.23
N VAL A 135 -16.55 -9.03 7.40
CA VAL A 135 -17.29 -9.11 8.67
C VAL A 135 -17.28 -7.76 9.39
N ASP A 136 -18.29 -7.50 10.21
CA ASP A 136 -18.38 -6.28 11.02
C ASP A 136 -17.83 -6.44 12.45
N THR A 137 -17.76 -7.68 12.95
CA THR A 137 -17.22 -8.10 14.25
C THR A 137 -16.51 -9.45 14.08
N PHE A 138 -15.64 -9.81 15.02
CA PHE A 138 -15.03 -11.14 15.08
C PHE A 138 -15.80 -12.11 15.97
N ASP A 139 -16.85 -11.66 16.66
CA ASP A 139 -17.71 -12.54 17.42
C ASP A 139 -18.56 -13.45 16.53
N ALA A 140 -18.70 -14.71 16.95
CA ALA A 140 -19.48 -15.76 16.27
C ALA A 140 -19.22 -15.92 14.75
N VAL A 141 -18.02 -15.54 14.28
CA VAL A 141 -17.64 -15.69 12.86
C VAL A 141 -17.38 -17.14 12.48
N ASN A 142 -17.43 -17.43 11.17
CA ASN A 142 -17.09 -18.75 10.67
C ASN A 142 -15.60 -19.05 10.86
N THR A 143 -15.29 -20.01 11.72
CA THR A 143 -13.93 -20.46 12.04
C THR A 143 -13.26 -21.25 10.92
N ASP A 144 -13.99 -21.61 9.86
CA ASP A 144 -13.44 -22.25 8.66
C ASP A 144 -13.24 -21.25 7.51
N ALA A 145 -13.49 -19.96 7.73
CA ALA A 145 -13.32 -18.90 6.74
C ALA A 145 -12.17 -17.94 7.08
N ILE A 146 -11.74 -17.18 6.07
CA ILE A 146 -10.94 -15.96 6.22
C ILE A 146 -11.91 -14.79 6.44
N ASN A 147 -12.00 -14.32 7.68
CA ASN A 147 -12.88 -13.23 8.08
C ASN A 147 -12.09 -11.92 8.12
N ILE A 148 -12.50 -10.94 7.31
CA ILE A 148 -11.79 -9.67 7.18
C ILE A 148 -12.70 -8.51 7.60
N HIS A 149 -12.33 -7.79 8.65
CA HIS A 149 -12.96 -6.51 8.99
C HIS A 149 -12.23 -5.37 8.28
N PHE A 150 -12.95 -4.60 7.46
CA PHE A 150 -12.39 -3.46 6.72
C PHE A 150 -12.83 -2.14 7.35
N THR A 151 -11.88 -1.31 7.78
CA THR A 151 -12.20 -0.04 8.45
C THR A 151 -11.19 1.06 8.14
N THR A 152 -11.57 2.32 8.36
CA THR A 152 -10.58 3.41 8.38
C THR A 152 -9.92 3.45 9.74
N ILE A 153 -8.71 4.00 9.84
CA ILE A 153 -8.04 4.22 11.13
C ILE A 153 -8.90 5.10 12.05
N GLN A 154 -9.52 6.13 11.48
CA GLN A 154 -10.43 7.03 12.20
C GLN A 154 -11.69 6.28 12.64
N GLY A 155 -12.28 5.47 11.76
CA GLY A 155 -13.45 4.65 12.08
C GLY A 155 -13.17 3.62 13.18
N LEU A 156 -12.01 2.98 13.14
CA LEU A 156 -11.52 2.08 14.18
C LEU A 156 -11.36 2.81 15.51
N HIS A 157 -10.72 3.98 15.51
CA HIS A 157 -10.52 4.79 16.70
C HIS A 157 -11.85 5.20 17.35
N THR A 158 -12.77 5.76 16.55
CA THR A 158 -14.11 6.11 17.01
C THR A 158 -14.84 4.89 17.59
N ARG A 159 -14.69 3.71 16.96
CA ARG A 159 -15.33 2.48 17.44
C ARG A 159 -14.80 2.02 18.79
N MET A 160 -13.49 2.11 19.02
CA MET A 160 -12.89 1.73 20.31
C MET A 160 -13.29 2.68 21.44
N GLN A 161 -13.51 3.97 21.14
CA GLN A 161 -13.96 4.95 22.14
C GLN A 161 -15.46 4.90 22.42
N ALA A 162 -16.26 4.53 21.41
CA ALA A 162 -17.70 4.41 21.50
C ALA A 162 -18.15 3.04 20.95
N PRO A 163 -18.05 1.97 21.77
CA PRO A 163 -18.54 0.66 21.39
C PRO A 163 -20.01 0.71 21.01
N LYS A 164 -20.39 -0.07 20.00
CA LYS A 164 -21.78 -0.21 19.54
C LYS A 164 -22.01 -1.67 19.17
N GLU A 165 -23.23 -2.14 19.38
CA GLU A 165 -23.66 -3.51 19.06
C GLU A 165 -23.33 -3.89 17.60
N ASN A 166 -22.98 -5.16 17.40
CA ASN A 166 -22.63 -5.76 16.10
C ASN A 166 -21.46 -5.08 15.40
N ALA A 167 -20.42 -4.71 16.15
CA ALA A 167 -19.19 -4.18 15.60
C ALA A 167 -17.99 -4.63 16.42
N VAL A 168 -16.79 -4.58 15.82
CA VAL A 168 -15.54 -4.88 16.53
C VAL A 168 -15.42 -4.12 17.84
N THR A 169 -15.10 -4.84 18.91
CA THR A 169 -14.84 -4.29 20.25
C THR A 169 -13.42 -4.61 20.70
N ILE A 170 -13.00 -4.06 21.84
CA ILE A 170 -11.68 -4.38 22.40
C ILE A 170 -11.62 -5.85 22.89
N GLU A 171 -12.76 -6.41 23.31
CA GLU A 171 -12.90 -7.81 23.71
C GLU A 171 -12.64 -8.76 22.54
N ASP A 172 -13.13 -8.45 21.33
CA ASP A 172 -12.85 -9.25 20.13
C ASP A 172 -11.34 -9.44 19.91
N PHE A 173 -10.54 -8.40 20.17
CA PHE A 173 -9.08 -8.45 20.00
C PHE A 173 -8.34 -9.14 21.15
N ARG A 174 -9.04 -9.41 22.26
CA ARG A 174 -8.53 -10.15 23.43
C ARG A 174 -8.89 -11.63 23.34
N ASP A 175 -10.11 -11.93 22.90
CA ASP A 175 -10.64 -13.29 22.85
C ASP A 175 -10.17 -14.05 21.60
N TYR A 176 -9.88 -13.32 20.52
CA TYR A 176 -9.41 -13.89 19.27
C TYR A 176 -8.02 -13.36 18.88
N LYS A 177 -7.17 -14.24 18.35
CA LYS A 177 -5.94 -13.79 17.68
C LYS A 177 -6.26 -13.16 16.32
N VAL A 178 -5.79 -11.94 16.12
CA VAL A 178 -6.09 -11.13 14.93
C VAL A 178 -4.80 -10.73 14.22
N VAL A 179 -4.80 -10.84 12.90
CA VAL A 179 -3.78 -10.25 12.04
C VAL A 179 -4.25 -8.87 11.61
N MET A 180 -3.57 -7.84 12.09
CA MET A 180 -3.79 -6.46 11.73
C MET A 180 -2.96 -6.13 10.48
N ILE A 181 -3.61 -5.69 9.40
CA ILE A 181 -3.00 -5.37 8.12
C ILE A 181 -3.25 -3.91 7.81
N SER A 182 -2.18 -3.14 7.61
CA SER A 182 -2.29 -1.74 7.17
C SER A 182 -1.64 -1.52 5.82
N ASP A 183 -2.38 -0.88 4.90
CA ASP A 183 -1.84 -0.33 3.65
C ASP A 183 -1.65 1.19 3.77
N GLU A 184 -0.63 1.71 3.12
CA GLU A 184 -0.18 3.10 3.24
C GLU A 184 0.16 3.50 4.70
N ALA A 185 0.86 2.59 5.40
CA ALA A 185 1.30 2.75 6.79
C ALA A 185 2.24 3.96 7.05
N HIS A 186 2.69 4.65 6.01
CA HIS A 186 3.42 5.91 6.18
C HIS A 186 2.59 7.00 6.84
N HIS A 187 1.27 6.96 6.65
CA HIS A 187 0.36 7.81 7.40
C HIS A 187 0.20 7.35 8.86
N LEU A 188 0.41 6.05 9.15
CA LEU A 188 0.41 5.52 10.52
C LEU A 188 1.54 6.11 11.37
N ASN A 189 2.58 6.62 10.73
CA ASN A 189 3.78 7.05 11.42
C ASN A 189 4.32 8.36 10.89
N ALA A 190 3.51 9.12 10.13
CA ALA A 190 3.90 10.36 9.47
C ALA A 190 4.71 11.22 10.45
N GLU A 191 6.01 11.18 10.22
CA GLU A 191 6.99 11.79 11.06
C GLU A 191 6.71 13.28 11.14
N THR A 192 7.06 13.85 12.28
CA THR A 192 7.75 15.13 12.44
C THR A 192 7.84 16.02 11.19
N LYS A 193 6.69 16.39 10.60
CA LYS A 193 6.46 17.80 10.34
C LYS A 193 6.84 18.46 11.65
N SER A 194 7.79 19.39 11.61
CA SER A 194 8.13 20.22 12.76
C SER A 194 6.86 20.48 13.57
N LYS A 195 6.91 20.42 14.90
CA LYS A 195 5.75 20.76 15.75
C LYS A 195 5.03 22.05 15.31
N ASP A 196 5.72 22.88 14.53
CA ASP A 196 5.28 24.10 13.85
C ASP A 196 4.37 23.93 12.60
N LYS A 197 4.20 22.72 12.02
CA LYS A 197 3.45 22.48 10.76
C LYS A 197 2.25 21.54 10.87
N LEU A 198 2.06 20.90 12.02
CA LEU A 198 0.80 20.22 12.36
C LEU A 198 0.00 21.17 13.24
N THR A 199 -1.30 21.28 13.02
CA THR A 199 -2.12 21.95 14.04
C THR A 199 -2.06 21.12 15.33
N LYS A 200 -2.25 21.76 16.49
CA LYS A 200 -2.27 21.04 17.78
C LYS A 200 -3.28 19.89 17.77
N ASP A 201 -4.37 20.06 17.02
CA ASP A 201 -5.43 19.06 16.88
C ASP A 201 -4.99 17.87 16.01
N GLU A 202 -4.33 18.11 14.85
CA GLU A 202 -3.80 17.03 14.00
C GLU A 202 -2.76 16.16 14.72
N ALA A 203 -1.91 16.78 15.55
CA ALA A 203 -0.92 16.06 16.34
C ALA A 203 -1.55 15.21 17.45
N LYS A 204 -2.62 15.72 18.08
CA LYS A 204 -3.37 15.01 19.11
C LYS A 204 -4.14 13.83 18.52
N ASP A 205 -4.81 14.03 17.40
CA ASP A 205 -5.56 12.98 16.71
C ASP A 205 -4.64 11.85 16.25
N LYS A 206 -3.44 12.20 15.74
CA LYS A 206 -2.41 11.22 15.36
C LYS A 206 -1.92 10.36 16.51
N ALA A 207 -1.56 11.00 17.63
CA ALA A 207 -1.20 10.27 18.84
C ALA A 207 -2.35 9.37 19.34
N SER A 208 -3.59 9.83 19.15
CA SER A 208 -4.80 9.13 19.61
C SER A 208 -5.01 7.81 18.88
N TRP A 209 -4.92 7.77 17.55
CA TRP A 209 -5.13 6.51 16.82
C TRP A 209 -3.88 5.61 16.76
N GLU A 210 -2.65 6.14 16.79
CA GLU A 210 -1.43 5.29 17.01
C GLU A 210 -1.57 4.55 18.35
N GLY A 211 -2.08 5.24 19.37
CA GLY A 211 -2.43 4.67 20.66
C GLY A 211 -3.44 3.52 20.54
N THR A 212 -4.52 3.71 19.77
CA THR A 212 -5.53 2.65 19.55
C THR A 212 -4.98 1.43 18.84
N VAL A 213 -4.18 1.59 17.78
CA VAL A 213 -3.57 0.44 17.08
C VAL A 213 -2.66 -0.33 18.04
N SER A 214 -1.86 0.38 18.83
CA SER A 214 -0.98 -0.21 19.85
C SER A 214 -1.76 -0.92 20.96
N GLU A 215 -2.88 -0.33 21.39
CA GLU A 215 -3.77 -0.90 22.40
C GLU A 215 -4.42 -2.19 21.91
N ILE A 216 -4.96 -2.21 20.69
CA ILE A 216 -5.53 -3.39 20.03
C ILE A 216 -4.46 -4.48 19.87
N PHE A 217 -3.29 -4.12 19.34
CA PHE A 217 -2.21 -5.05 19.08
C PHE A 217 -1.79 -5.83 20.35
N ARG A 218 -1.82 -5.16 21.51
CA ARG A 218 -1.44 -5.75 22.81
C ARG A 218 -2.53 -6.60 23.46
N GLN A 219 -3.75 -6.64 22.94
CA GLN A 219 -4.85 -7.38 23.58
C GLN A 219 -4.65 -8.91 23.55
N HIS A 220 -3.93 -9.45 22.56
CA HIS A 220 -3.69 -10.88 22.45
C HIS A 220 -2.22 -11.19 22.09
N PRO A 221 -1.57 -12.16 22.77
CA PRO A 221 -0.13 -12.43 22.63
C PRO A 221 0.28 -13.02 21.27
N GLU A 222 -0.67 -13.46 20.45
CA GLU A 222 -0.47 -13.95 19.09
C GLU A 222 -0.99 -12.99 18.02
N ASN A 223 -1.33 -11.75 18.38
CA ASN A 223 -1.65 -10.75 17.35
C ASN A 223 -0.43 -10.47 16.48
N MET A 224 -0.67 -10.17 15.21
CA MET A 224 0.37 -9.77 14.26
C MET A 224 0.01 -8.43 13.65
N LEU A 225 0.98 -7.54 13.46
CA LEU A 225 0.81 -6.28 12.74
C LEU A 225 1.68 -6.27 11.50
N LEU A 226 1.05 -6.23 10.33
CA LEU A 226 1.70 -6.24 9.02
C LEU A 226 1.42 -4.91 8.32
N GLU A 227 2.46 -4.09 8.20
CA GLU A 227 2.41 -2.80 7.53
C GLU A 227 2.96 -2.91 6.10
N PHE A 228 2.26 -2.28 5.16
CA PHE A 228 2.61 -2.20 3.76
C PHE A 228 2.64 -0.74 3.34
N THR A 229 3.73 -0.29 2.73
CA THR A 229 3.84 1.11 2.31
C THR A 229 4.88 1.28 1.21
N ALA A 230 4.73 2.32 0.39
CA ALA A 230 5.77 2.74 -0.56
C ALA A 230 6.71 3.80 0.00
N THR A 231 6.31 4.47 1.07
CA THR A 231 6.86 5.77 1.46
C THR A 231 7.28 5.74 2.92
N VAL A 232 8.50 5.30 3.22
CA VAL A 232 9.09 5.52 4.54
C VAL A 232 10.32 6.39 4.36
N ASP A 233 10.41 7.48 5.14
CA ASP A 233 11.59 8.34 5.14
C ASP A 233 12.69 7.73 6.02
N LEU A 234 13.31 6.65 5.53
CA LEU A 234 14.43 6.00 6.21
C LEU A 234 15.68 6.89 6.30
N GLY A 235 15.67 8.08 5.67
CA GLY A 235 16.71 9.09 5.84
C GLY A 235 16.62 9.80 7.20
N HIS A 236 15.45 9.84 7.82
CA HIS A 236 15.28 10.42 9.15
C HIS A 236 15.64 9.41 10.25
N GLU A 237 16.50 9.84 11.17
CA GLU A 237 17.09 8.93 12.18
C GLU A 237 16.05 8.32 13.12
N ALA A 238 15.00 9.07 13.48
CA ALA A 238 13.96 8.59 14.38
C ALA A 238 13.09 7.49 13.75
N ILE A 239 12.66 7.63 12.49
CA ILE A 239 11.95 6.60 11.73
C ILE A 239 12.84 5.39 11.56
N ARG A 240 14.10 5.60 11.17
CA ARG A 240 15.04 4.50 10.97
C ARG A 240 15.21 3.69 12.26
N ALA A 241 15.35 4.35 13.40
CA ALA A 241 15.41 3.68 14.70
C ALA A 241 14.10 2.96 15.05
N LYS A 242 12.95 3.58 14.79
CA LYS A 242 11.61 2.99 15.06
C LYS A 242 11.35 1.74 14.23
N TYR A 243 11.87 1.66 13.01
CA TYR A 243 11.62 0.56 12.07
C TYR A 243 12.78 -0.41 11.90
N ALA A 244 13.90 -0.17 12.58
CA ALA A 244 15.12 -0.99 12.49
C ALA A 244 14.85 -2.49 12.69
N ASP A 245 13.93 -2.84 13.58
CA ASP A 245 13.55 -4.22 13.94
C ASP A 245 12.29 -4.72 13.23
N LYS A 246 11.72 -3.95 12.29
CA LYS A 246 10.40 -4.23 11.68
C LYS A 246 10.47 -4.45 10.18
N ILE A 247 11.40 -3.81 9.47
CA ILE A 247 11.47 -3.93 8.01
C ILE A 247 11.93 -5.35 7.65
N LEU A 248 11.00 -6.12 7.09
CA LEU A 248 11.29 -7.47 6.62
C LEU A 248 11.81 -7.45 5.18
N TYR A 249 11.26 -6.54 4.37
CA TYR A 249 11.63 -6.40 2.98
C TYR A 249 11.56 -4.93 2.55
N ASP A 250 12.67 -4.44 2.00
CA ASP A 250 12.79 -3.13 1.34
C ASP A 250 12.98 -3.34 -0.16
N TYR A 251 11.99 -2.88 -0.91
CA TYR A 251 11.95 -2.87 -2.36
C TYR A 251 11.50 -1.49 -2.86
N SER A 252 12.41 -0.53 -2.72
CA SER A 252 12.20 0.87 -3.06
C SER A 252 11.81 1.13 -4.52
N LEU A 253 11.26 2.32 -4.79
CA LEU A 253 10.97 2.78 -6.16
C LEU A 253 12.23 2.80 -7.04
N ARG A 254 13.40 3.05 -6.46
CA ARG A 254 14.68 3.00 -7.19
C ARG A 254 14.93 1.60 -7.73
N GLN A 255 14.90 0.58 -6.86
CA GLN A 255 15.12 -0.80 -7.27
C GLN A 255 14.04 -1.27 -8.27
N PHE A 256 12.77 -0.93 -8.03
CA PHE A 256 11.67 -1.25 -8.93
C PHE A 256 11.85 -0.67 -10.34
N ARG A 257 12.49 0.50 -10.45
CA ARG A 257 12.89 1.10 -11.73
C ARG A 257 14.11 0.42 -12.34
N GLU A 258 15.15 0.19 -11.55
CA GLU A 258 16.40 -0.45 -12.00
C GLU A 258 16.14 -1.87 -12.54
N ASP A 259 15.17 -2.59 -11.95
CA ASP A 259 14.72 -3.91 -12.42
C ASP A 259 13.81 -3.86 -13.66
N GLY A 260 13.47 -2.67 -14.17
CA GLY A 260 12.68 -2.49 -15.40
C GLY A 260 11.16 -2.67 -15.25
N TYR A 261 10.62 -2.71 -14.02
CA TYR A 261 9.18 -2.91 -13.79
C TYR A 261 8.36 -1.61 -13.72
N SER A 262 9.02 -0.46 -13.63
CA SER A 262 8.38 0.87 -13.68
C SER A 262 8.68 1.57 -15.00
N LYS A 263 7.76 2.45 -15.42
CA LYS A 263 8.07 3.45 -16.45
C LYS A 263 9.12 4.42 -15.92
N ASP A 264 9.96 4.92 -16.82
CA ASP A 264 10.88 6.00 -16.48
C ASP A 264 10.15 7.31 -16.24
N ILE A 265 10.60 8.00 -15.20
CA ILE A 265 10.08 9.31 -14.80
C ILE A 265 11.14 10.34 -15.15
N GLU A 266 10.78 11.22 -16.09
CA GLU A 266 11.59 12.34 -16.50
C GLU A 266 11.08 13.62 -15.81
N LEU A 267 11.87 14.15 -14.88
CA LEU A 267 11.55 15.40 -14.20
C LEU A 267 12.03 16.57 -15.06
N ARG A 268 11.09 17.34 -15.58
CA ARG A 268 11.34 18.62 -16.25
C ARG A 268 10.87 19.73 -15.34
N GLN A 269 11.81 20.50 -14.78
CA GLN A 269 11.51 21.70 -14.01
C GLN A 269 11.48 22.90 -14.95
N ALA A 270 10.44 23.70 -14.84
CA ALA A 270 10.32 24.96 -15.56
C ALA A 270 9.81 26.02 -14.57
N ASP A 271 10.58 27.09 -14.41
CA ASP A 271 10.16 28.24 -13.61
C ASP A 271 9.21 29.12 -14.43
N LEU A 272 8.00 28.60 -14.60
CA LEU A 272 6.94 29.21 -15.40
C LEU A 272 5.72 29.50 -14.51
N PRO A 273 5.02 30.63 -14.73
CA PRO A 273 3.70 30.86 -14.19
C PRO A 273 2.72 29.73 -14.57
N PRO A 274 1.64 29.51 -13.80
CA PRO A 274 0.73 28.38 -14.00
C PRO A 274 0.23 28.23 -15.44
N GLU A 275 -0.26 29.30 -16.07
CA GLU A 275 -0.79 29.26 -17.44
C GLU A 275 0.26 28.86 -18.49
N ALA A 276 1.47 29.42 -18.40
CA ALA A 276 2.58 29.05 -19.28
C ALA A 276 3.00 27.58 -19.09
N ARG A 277 2.93 27.08 -17.85
CA ARG A 277 3.18 25.66 -17.54
C ARG A 277 2.10 24.75 -18.11
N MET A 278 0.83 25.19 -18.08
CA MET A 278 -0.28 24.47 -18.72
C MET A 278 -0.07 24.38 -20.24
N MET A 279 0.30 25.50 -20.88
CA MET A 279 0.63 25.53 -22.31
C MET A 279 1.78 24.58 -22.64
N GLN A 280 2.88 24.64 -21.88
CA GLN A 280 4.04 23.77 -22.09
C GLN A 280 3.67 22.29 -21.99
N ALA A 281 2.89 21.91 -20.96
CA ALA A 281 2.44 20.53 -20.77
C ALA A 281 1.55 20.06 -21.95
N MET A 282 0.68 20.93 -22.46
CA MET A 282 -0.18 20.64 -23.61
C MET A 282 0.65 20.42 -24.89
N VAL A 283 1.56 21.35 -25.21
CA VAL A 283 2.44 21.25 -26.38
C VAL A 283 3.29 19.98 -26.32
N LEU A 284 3.90 19.69 -25.17
CA LEU A 284 4.71 18.48 -24.99
C LEU A 284 3.88 17.20 -25.15
N SER A 285 2.65 17.19 -24.61
CA SER A 285 1.72 16.06 -24.74
C SER A 285 1.32 15.82 -26.20
N GLN A 286 1.00 16.88 -26.95
CA GLN A 286 0.69 16.78 -28.38
C GLN A 286 1.90 16.37 -29.21
N TYR A 287 3.08 16.91 -28.92
CA TYR A 287 4.33 16.50 -29.58
C TYR A 287 4.59 15.00 -29.39
N ARG A 288 4.53 14.51 -28.14
CA ARG A 288 4.70 13.08 -27.82
C ARG A 288 3.68 12.20 -28.54
N ARG A 289 2.42 12.63 -28.60
CA ARG A 289 1.37 11.94 -29.37
C ARG A 289 1.74 11.86 -30.86
N LYS A 290 2.17 12.96 -31.47
CA LYS A 290 2.55 13.01 -32.89
C LYS A 290 3.76 12.15 -33.21
N VAL A 291 4.77 12.13 -32.34
CA VAL A 291 5.93 11.23 -32.48
C VAL A 291 5.50 9.77 -32.40
N ALA A 292 4.61 9.40 -31.47
CA ALA A 292 4.08 8.04 -31.36
C ALA A 292 3.27 7.63 -32.61
N GLU A 293 2.38 8.51 -33.09
CA GLU A 293 1.58 8.30 -34.31
C GLU A 293 2.49 8.05 -35.53
N ALA A 294 3.58 8.82 -35.67
CA ALA A 294 4.55 8.64 -36.76
C ALA A 294 5.27 7.27 -36.73
N HIS A 295 5.27 6.58 -35.59
CA HIS A 295 5.83 5.24 -35.42
C HIS A 295 4.76 4.15 -35.32
N GLY A 296 3.51 4.43 -35.71
CA GLY A 296 2.41 3.47 -35.70
C GLY A 296 1.89 3.12 -34.29
N LEU A 297 2.26 3.90 -33.27
CA LEU A 297 1.83 3.67 -31.89
C LEU A 297 0.66 4.59 -31.53
N HIS A 298 -0.46 4.00 -31.10
CA HIS A 298 -1.57 4.78 -30.55
C HIS A 298 -1.28 5.15 -29.09
N CYS A 299 -0.97 6.43 -28.84
CA CYS A 299 -0.74 6.95 -27.49
C CYS A 299 -1.84 7.97 -27.13
N LYS A 300 -2.74 7.60 -26.22
CA LYS A 300 -3.75 8.52 -25.68
C LYS A 300 -3.07 9.53 -24.73
N PRO A 301 -3.06 10.83 -25.06
CA PRO A 301 -2.45 11.84 -24.20
C PRO A 301 -3.28 12.01 -22.92
N VAL A 302 -2.61 12.12 -21.77
CA VAL A 302 -3.22 12.45 -20.48
C VAL A 302 -2.35 13.50 -19.81
N ILE A 303 -2.97 14.57 -19.35
CA ILE A 303 -2.33 15.63 -18.58
C ILE A 303 -3.11 15.77 -17.27
N LEU A 304 -2.41 15.78 -16.15
CA LEU A 304 -2.99 16.04 -14.84
C LEU A 304 -2.36 17.31 -14.25
N MET A 305 -3.17 18.34 -14.07
CA MET A 305 -2.79 19.53 -13.30
C MET A 305 -3.13 19.27 -11.84
N LYS A 306 -2.11 19.17 -10.98
CA LYS A 306 -2.33 18.90 -9.55
C LYS A 306 -2.55 20.21 -8.79
N SER A 307 -3.61 20.25 -7.98
CA SER A 307 -3.93 21.36 -7.07
C SER A 307 -4.06 20.88 -5.63
N LYS A 308 -3.99 21.78 -4.64
CA LYS A 308 -4.11 21.39 -3.22
C LYS A 308 -5.56 21.33 -2.77
N THR A 309 -6.42 22.18 -3.32
CA THR A 309 -7.84 22.25 -2.95
C THR A 309 -8.76 22.03 -4.14
N ILE A 310 -10.00 21.63 -3.88
CA ILE A 310 -11.04 21.48 -4.91
C ILE A 310 -11.27 22.81 -5.62
N LYS A 311 -11.28 23.92 -4.87
CA LYS A 311 -11.42 25.27 -5.43
C LYS A 311 -10.30 25.60 -6.41
N GLU A 312 -9.04 25.42 -6.00
CA GLU A 312 -7.89 25.64 -6.89
C GLU A 312 -7.94 24.72 -8.12
N SER A 313 -8.42 23.49 -7.97
CA SER A 313 -8.58 22.58 -9.10
C SER A 313 -9.60 23.13 -10.11
N ALA A 314 -10.73 23.64 -9.65
CA ALA A 314 -11.76 24.24 -10.49
C ALA A 314 -11.27 25.54 -11.16
N ASP A 315 -10.56 26.39 -10.42
CA ASP A 315 -9.97 27.62 -10.95
C ASP A 315 -8.92 27.31 -12.06
N ASN A 316 -8.09 26.27 -11.85
CA ASN A 316 -7.13 25.81 -12.86
C ASN A 316 -7.81 25.22 -14.10
N GLU A 317 -8.91 24.49 -13.95
CA GLU A 317 -9.69 23.95 -15.06
C GLU A 317 -10.33 25.08 -15.89
N ALA A 318 -10.89 26.09 -15.23
CA ALA A 318 -11.45 27.27 -15.89
C ALA A 318 -10.36 28.05 -16.66
N ALA A 319 -9.21 28.29 -16.03
CA ALA A 319 -8.07 28.96 -16.66
C ALA A 319 -7.54 28.18 -17.88
N PHE A 320 -7.40 26.86 -17.75
CA PHE A 320 -6.99 25.99 -18.85
C PHE A 320 -7.97 26.04 -20.03
N THR A 321 -9.28 25.98 -19.74
CA THR A 321 -10.32 26.02 -20.76
C THR A 321 -10.33 27.35 -21.51
N ALA A 322 -10.18 28.47 -20.79
CA ALA A 322 -10.07 29.79 -21.39
C ALA A 322 -8.81 29.92 -22.26
N MET A 323 -7.66 29.45 -21.76
CA MET A 323 -6.39 29.42 -22.50
C MET A 323 -6.54 28.64 -23.81
N VAL A 324 -7.15 27.46 -23.78
CA VAL A 324 -7.36 26.63 -24.99
C VAL A 324 -8.32 27.29 -25.97
N ALA A 325 -9.42 27.87 -25.51
CA ALA A 325 -10.38 28.58 -26.36
C ALA A 325 -9.77 29.81 -27.04
N GLY A 326 -8.78 30.45 -26.40
CA GLY A 326 -8.05 31.60 -26.94
C GLY A 326 -6.98 31.25 -27.98
N LEU A 327 -6.68 29.96 -28.23
CA LEU A 327 -5.69 29.55 -29.22
C LEU A 327 -6.26 29.69 -30.64
N THR A 328 -5.96 30.81 -31.29
CA THR A 328 -6.20 31.01 -32.73
C THR A 328 -4.95 30.61 -33.53
N GLY A 329 -5.13 30.11 -34.76
CA GLY A 329 -4.06 29.55 -35.59
C GLY A 329 -2.90 30.50 -35.95
N GLU A 330 -3.03 31.80 -35.66
CA GLU A 330 -2.02 32.83 -35.93
C GLU A 330 -1.08 33.13 -34.74
N GLY A 331 -1.39 32.64 -33.53
CA GLY A 331 -0.60 32.90 -32.31
C GLY A 331 0.66 32.03 -32.15
N SER A 332 0.81 30.96 -32.93
CA SER A 332 1.88 29.97 -32.77
C SER A 332 3.26 30.41 -33.29
N GLY A 333 3.36 31.58 -33.95
CA GLY A 333 4.60 32.09 -34.55
C GLY A 333 5.58 32.78 -33.58
N ARG A 334 5.18 33.07 -32.33
CA ARG A 334 6.05 33.78 -31.36
C ARG A 334 6.91 32.89 -30.46
N ALA A 335 6.84 31.56 -30.61
CA ALA A 335 7.72 30.63 -29.91
C ALA A 335 9.03 30.33 -30.69
N GLN A 336 9.44 31.19 -31.62
CA GLN A 336 10.79 31.20 -32.16
C GLN A 336 11.65 32.18 -31.35
N GLY A 337 12.23 31.71 -30.25
CA GLY A 337 13.10 32.53 -29.43
C GLY A 337 13.46 31.86 -28.12
N GLY A 338 14.34 30.87 -28.18
CA GLY A 338 14.95 30.24 -27.00
C GLY A 338 14.40 28.86 -26.69
N PHE A 339 14.94 27.85 -27.37
CA PHE A 339 15.15 26.52 -26.80
C PHE A 339 16.64 26.31 -26.61
#